data_AF-A0A432G640-F1
#
_entry.id   AF-A0A432G640-F1
#
_cell.length_a   1.000
_cell.length_b   1.000
_cell.length_c   1.000
_cell.angle_alpha   90.00
_cell.angle_beta   90.00
_cell.angle_gamma   90.00
#
_symmetry.space_group_name_H-M   'P 1'
#
loop_
_entity.id
_entity.type
_entity.pdbx_description
1 polymer ?
#
loop_
_entity_poly.entity_id
_entity_poly.type
_entity_poly.pdbx_seq_one_letter_code
_entity_poly.pdbx_strand_id
1 'polypeptide(L)'
;MATPSDEMNKSITWRRFEDGKHTWDDWTEDVFNYDTSYKCPTYVHETPPCQGSCPSGHDVRGWLSIVRGIEKPPADEDWHEYAFYRAAEANPFPSMMGRVCPAPCEDGCNRNEVEDHVGINSIEQFIGDVALENGYKFKPGPDTGKKIAIIGGGPGGMAAAYQLRLMGHGVTVFEAQPELGGMMRYGIPNYRVPRDKLAA
;
A
#
# COMPACT_ATOMS: atom_id res chain seq x y z
N MET A 1 -1.83 -11.36 -28.44
CA MET A 1 -0.93 -12.09 -29.36
C MET A 1 0.05 -12.86 -28.50
N ALA A 2 0.11 -14.19 -28.65
CA ALA A 2 1.02 -15.01 -27.85
C ALA A 2 2.42 -14.95 -28.45
N THR A 3 3.43 -14.79 -27.61
CA THR A 3 4.85 -14.79 -27.97
C THR A 3 5.21 -16.13 -28.64
N PRO A 4 5.90 -16.13 -29.80
CA PRO A 4 6.32 -17.36 -30.47
C PRO A 4 7.21 -18.24 -29.58
N SER A 5 7.08 -19.56 -29.73
CA SER A 5 7.82 -20.56 -28.94
C SER A 5 9.34 -20.37 -28.97
N ASP A 6 9.86 -19.84 -30.08
CA ASP A 6 11.29 -19.61 -30.27
C ASP A 6 11.81 -18.42 -29.43
N GLU A 7 10.96 -17.41 -29.18
CA GLU A 7 11.28 -16.31 -28.27
C GLU A 7 11.20 -16.75 -26.80
N MET A 8 10.27 -17.64 -26.45
CA MET A 8 10.13 -18.15 -25.08
C MET A 8 11.32 -19.03 -24.65
N ASN A 9 11.97 -19.70 -25.61
CA ASN A 9 13.09 -20.61 -25.35
C ASN A 9 14.46 -19.92 -25.34
N LYS A 10 14.52 -18.59 -25.58
CA LYS A 10 15.78 -17.84 -25.57
C LYS A 10 16.21 -17.61 -24.12
N SER A 11 17.35 -18.18 -23.73
CA SER A 11 17.91 -17.99 -22.38
C SER A 11 18.15 -16.51 -22.12
N ILE A 12 17.52 -15.97 -21.07
CA ILE A 12 17.67 -14.57 -20.69
C ILE A 12 19.12 -14.37 -20.26
N THR A 13 19.84 -13.50 -20.97
CA THR A 13 21.22 -13.14 -20.61
C THR A 13 21.22 -11.71 -20.09
N TRP A 14 22.15 -11.40 -19.18
CA TRP A 14 22.41 -10.02 -18.75
C TRP A 14 23.01 -9.15 -19.85
N ARG A 15 23.32 -9.74 -21.01
CA ARG A 15 23.85 -9.02 -22.18
C ARG A 15 22.70 -8.41 -22.96
N ARG A 16 22.66 -7.08 -22.97
CA ARG A 16 21.71 -6.29 -23.77
C ARG A 16 22.04 -6.30 -25.27
N PHE A 17 23.31 -6.56 -25.64
CA PHE A 17 23.78 -6.51 -27.03
C PHE A 17 24.70 -7.70 -27.35
N GLU A 18 24.73 -8.09 -28.63
CA GLU A 18 25.63 -9.10 -29.17
C GLU A 18 27.04 -8.51 -29.41
N ASP A 19 28.08 -9.32 -29.23
CA ASP A 19 29.47 -8.88 -29.39
C ASP A 19 29.72 -8.44 -30.85
N GLY A 20 30.26 -7.24 -31.04
CA GLY A 20 30.50 -6.64 -32.37
C GLY A 20 29.40 -5.71 -32.87
N LYS A 21 28.24 -5.62 -32.19
CA LYS A 21 27.24 -4.57 -32.48
C LYS A 21 27.67 -3.27 -31.79
N HIS A 22 28.27 -2.36 -32.56
CA HIS A 22 28.77 -1.06 -32.09
C HIS A 22 27.88 0.12 -32.49
N THR A 23 26.83 -0.14 -33.27
CA THR A 23 25.84 0.85 -33.69
C THR A 23 24.54 0.61 -32.93
N TRP A 24 24.05 1.64 -32.26
CA TRP A 24 22.77 1.66 -31.58
C TRP A 24 21.73 2.29 -32.50
N ASP A 25 20.58 1.62 -32.61
CA ASP A 25 19.39 2.17 -33.23
C ASP A 25 18.84 3.24 -32.26
N ASP A 26 18.63 4.47 -32.74
CA ASP A 26 18.07 5.53 -31.90
C ASP A 26 16.61 5.17 -31.59
N TRP A 27 16.28 5.04 -30.30
CA TRP A 27 14.91 4.77 -29.87
C TRP A 27 13.92 5.81 -30.40
N THR A 28 14.40 7.01 -30.69
CA THR A 28 13.62 8.06 -31.34
C THR A 28 13.22 7.65 -32.76
N GLU A 29 14.10 7.03 -33.53
CA GLU A 29 13.81 6.57 -34.90
C GLU A 29 12.86 5.34 -34.91
N ASP A 30 12.90 4.51 -33.87
CA ASP A 30 12.01 3.33 -33.71
C ASP A 30 10.57 3.70 -33.31
N VAL A 31 10.39 4.86 -32.70
CA VAL A 31 9.11 5.31 -32.12
C VAL A 31 8.51 6.48 -32.90
N PHE A 32 9.33 7.43 -33.33
CA PHE A 32 8.93 8.63 -34.05
C PHE A 32 9.34 8.53 -35.52
N ASN A 33 8.36 8.55 -36.40
CA ASN A 33 8.56 8.72 -37.83
C ASN A 33 8.27 10.19 -38.15
N TYR A 34 9.34 10.98 -38.24
CA TYR A 34 9.29 12.45 -38.35
C TYR A 34 8.57 13.10 -37.14
N ASP A 35 7.40 13.70 -37.36
CA ASP A 35 6.55 14.34 -36.36
C ASP A 35 5.44 13.44 -35.82
N THR A 36 5.39 12.18 -36.26
CA THR A 36 4.32 11.24 -35.91
C THR A 36 4.86 10.03 -35.15
N SER A 37 4.12 9.59 -34.12
CA SER A 37 4.35 8.32 -33.44
C SER A 37 3.13 7.43 -33.65
N TYR A 38 3.35 6.20 -34.12
CA TYR A 38 2.29 5.18 -34.18
C TYR A 38 1.88 4.69 -32.79
N LYS A 39 2.66 5.03 -31.75
CA LYS A 39 2.33 4.82 -30.34
C LYS A 39 1.71 6.10 -29.78
N CYS A 40 0.44 6.03 -29.40
CA CYS A 40 -0.19 7.09 -28.61
C CYS A 40 0.37 7.04 -27.19
N PRO A 41 0.89 8.15 -26.61
CA PRO A 41 1.28 8.20 -25.21
C PRO A 41 0.06 7.90 -24.33
N THR A 42 0.05 6.74 -23.70
CA THR A 42 -0.95 6.39 -22.71
C THR A 42 -0.34 6.51 -21.33
N TYR A 43 -1.10 7.04 -20.38
CA TYR A 43 -0.68 7.04 -18.99
C TYR A 43 -0.81 5.60 -18.47
N VAL A 44 0.30 4.91 -18.29
CA VAL A 44 0.33 3.57 -17.71
C VAL A 44 0.55 3.73 -16.21
N HIS A 45 -0.46 3.35 -15.42
CA HIS A 45 -0.29 3.23 -13.99
C HIS A 45 0.45 1.93 -13.69
N GLU A 46 1.77 2.01 -13.56
CA GLU A 46 2.57 0.90 -13.06
C GLU A 46 2.58 0.87 -11.53
N THR A 47 2.65 -0.34 -10.96
CA THR A 47 2.74 -0.51 -9.51
C THR A 47 4.12 -0.05 -9.06
N PRO A 48 4.23 0.99 -8.19
CA PRO A 48 5.52 1.41 -7.69
C PRO A 48 6.13 0.31 -6.83
N PRO A 49 7.47 0.14 -6.81
CA PRO A 49 8.10 -1.02 -6.20
C PRO A 49 7.92 -1.08 -4.67
N CYS A 50 7.73 0.07 -4.02
CA CYS A 50 7.34 0.13 -2.61
C CYS A 50 5.95 -0.48 -2.34
N GLN A 51 4.99 -0.27 -3.26
CA GLN A 51 3.67 -0.92 -3.19
C GLN A 51 3.77 -2.39 -3.57
N GLY A 52 4.55 -2.73 -4.60
CA GLY A 52 4.78 -4.12 -5.01
C GLY A 52 5.43 -4.98 -3.92
N SER A 53 6.22 -4.35 -3.04
CA SER A 53 6.87 -5.02 -1.90
C SER A 53 5.99 -5.05 -0.65
N CYS A 54 4.89 -4.29 -0.61
CA CYS A 54 3.99 -4.21 0.53
C CYS A 54 3.02 -5.41 0.53
N PRO A 55 3.04 -6.31 1.53
CA PRO A 55 2.17 -7.48 1.54
C PRO A 55 0.67 -7.16 1.65
N SER A 56 0.33 -6.01 2.23
CA SER A 56 -1.05 -5.51 2.32
C SER A 56 -1.48 -4.74 1.06
N GLY A 57 -0.56 -4.43 0.14
CA GLY A 57 -0.87 -3.73 -1.10
C GLY A 57 -1.22 -2.24 -0.93
N HIS A 58 -0.61 -1.54 0.04
CA HIS A 58 -0.88 -0.12 0.29
C HIS A 58 -0.57 0.74 -0.93
N ASP A 59 -1.38 1.77 -1.17
CA ASP A 59 -1.05 2.87 -2.09
C ASP A 59 0.00 3.81 -1.46
N VAL A 60 1.21 3.28 -1.26
CA VAL A 60 2.34 3.99 -0.63
C VAL A 60 2.59 5.34 -1.30
N ARG A 61 2.58 5.34 -2.65
CA ARG A 61 2.82 6.55 -3.41
C ARG A 61 1.71 7.58 -3.23
N GLY A 62 0.45 7.15 -3.18
CA GLY A 62 -0.70 8.04 -3.03
C GLY A 62 -0.71 8.76 -1.69
N TRP A 63 -0.68 8.03 -0.58
CA TRP A 63 -0.70 8.71 0.73
C TRP A 63 0.58 9.52 0.99
N LEU A 64 1.74 9.14 0.46
CA LEU A 64 2.94 10.00 0.48
C LEU A 64 2.74 11.29 -0.34
N SER A 65 2.06 11.20 -1.49
CA SER A 65 1.78 12.37 -2.34
C SER A 65 0.84 13.35 -1.65
N ILE A 66 -0.11 12.85 -0.86
CA ILE A 66 -1.00 13.67 -0.02
C ILE A 66 -0.20 14.38 1.07
N VAL A 67 0.61 13.64 1.84
CA VAL A 67 1.46 14.20 2.91
C VAL A 67 2.42 15.27 2.36
N ARG A 68 2.94 15.07 1.14
CA ARG A 68 3.82 16.04 0.47
C ARG A 68 3.07 17.24 -0.15
N GLY A 69 1.74 17.22 -0.18
CA GLY A 69 0.91 18.27 -0.79
C GLY A 69 0.91 18.28 -2.32
N ILE A 70 1.36 17.18 -2.96
CA ILE A 70 1.27 16.99 -4.41
C ILE A 70 -0.17 16.64 -4.78
N GLU A 71 -0.74 15.66 -4.07
CA GLU A 71 -2.14 15.31 -4.19
C GLU A 71 -2.92 16.11 -3.15
N LYS A 72 -3.96 16.83 -3.60
CA LYS A 72 -4.80 17.63 -2.71
C LYS A 72 -6.11 16.89 -2.46
N PRO A 73 -6.64 16.95 -1.23
CA PRO A 73 -7.94 16.40 -0.94
C PRO A 73 -9.03 17.09 -1.80
N PRO A 74 -10.15 16.41 -2.09
CA PRO A 74 -11.28 17.04 -2.74
C PRO A 74 -11.89 18.11 -1.80
N ALA A 75 -12.09 19.32 -2.32
CA ALA A 75 -12.66 20.46 -1.58
C ALA A 75 -11.84 20.91 -0.35
N ASP A 76 -12.49 21.55 0.63
CA ASP A 76 -11.90 22.05 1.89
C ASP A 76 -11.73 20.95 2.96
N GLU A 77 -11.57 19.69 2.55
CA GLU A 77 -11.30 18.57 3.47
C GLU A 77 -9.90 18.67 4.07
N ASP A 78 -9.76 18.24 5.34
CA ASP A 78 -8.46 18.18 5.99
C ASP A 78 -7.58 17.09 5.35
N TRP A 79 -6.36 17.44 5.00
CA TRP A 79 -5.46 16.54 4.30
C TRP A 79 -5.00 15.36 5.18
N HIS A 80 -4.98 15.51 6.51
CA HIS A 80 -4.62 14.41 7.40
C HIS A 80 -5.70 13.33 7.39
N GLU A 81 -6.97 13.71 7.48
CA GLU A 81 -8.10 12.78 7.37
C GLU A 81 -8.11 12.08 6.00
N TYR A 82 -7.86 12.82 4.92
CA TYR A 82 -7.75 12.26 3.57
C TYR A 82 -6.61 11.24 3.43
N ALA A 83 -5.41 11.58 3.93
CA ALA A 83 -4.26 10.67 3.94
C ALA A 83 -4.54 9.41 4.78
N PHE A 84 -5.21 9.56 5.93
CA PHE A 84 -5.62 8.45 6.77
C PHE A 84 -6.54 7.48 6.05
N TYR A 85 -7.60 7.97 5.40
CA TYR A 85 -8.49 7.09 4.66
C TYR A 85 -7.77 6.39 3.50
N ARG A 86 -6.90 7.10 2.76
CA ARG A 86 -6.08 6.48 1.70
C ARG A 86 -5.18 5.37 2.22
N ALA A 87 -4.52 5.58 3.36
CA ALA A 87 -3.70 4.54 3.98
C ALA A 87 -4.55 3.36 4.49
N ALA A 88 -5.72 3.66 5.06
CA ALA A 88 -6.61 2.67 5.66
C ALA A 88 -7.36 1.79 4.66
N GLU A 89 -7.45 2.18 3.38
CA GLU A 89 -8.10 1.39 2.32
C GLU A 89 -7.63 -0.07 2.30
N ALA A 90 -6.32 -0.26 2.45
CA ALA A 90 -5.71 -1.59 2.42
C ALA A 90 -5.53 -2.20 3.83
N ASN A 91 -5.19 -1.40 4.84
CA ASN A 91 -4.96 -1.88 6.21
C ASN A 91 -5.50 -0.90 7.25
N PRO A 92 -6.40 -1.31 8.15
CA PRO A 92 -7.05 -0.41 9.10
C PRO A 92 -6.17 -0.02 10.31
N PHE A 93 -4.89 -0.44 10.38
CA PHE A 93 -4.03 -0.21 11.55
C PHE A 93 -2.77 0.62 11.26
N PRO A 94 -2.84 1.79 10.62
CA PRO A 94 -1.63 2.56 10.27
C PRO A 94 -0.76 2.91 11.50
N SER A 95 -1.37 3.25 12.64
CA SER A 95 -0.63 3.53 13.88
C SER A 95 0.13 2.30 14.41
N MET A 96 -0.44 1.10 14.29
CA MET A 96 0.25 -0.12 14.75
C MET A 96 1.27 -0.57 13.71
N MET A 97 0.94 -0.51 12.43
CA MET A 97 1.80 -1.00 11.37
C MET A 97 3.07 -0.19 11.23
N GLY A 98 2.98 1.14 11.33
CA GLY A 98 4.14 2.02 11.39
C GLY A 98 5.02 1.86 12.66
N ARG A 99 4.75 0.87 13.51
CA ARG A 99 5.60 0.53 14.67
C ARG A 99 6.22 -0.85 14.58
N VAL A 100 5.50 -1.80 13.99
CA VAL A 100 5.86 -3.23 14.04
C VAL A 100 6.19 -3.82 12.68
N CYS A 101 5.81 -3.15 11.59
CA CYS A 101 6.11 -3.61 10.25
C CYS A 101 7.63 -3.66 10.04
N PRO A 102 8.18 -4.74 9.47
CA PRO A 102 9.59 -4.79 9.08
C PRO A 102 9.90 -3.93 7.85
N ALA A 103 8.92 -3.19 7.33
CA ALA A 103 9.05 -2.24 6.23
C ALA A 103 9.63 -2.79 4.91
N PRO A 104 9.09 -3.89 4.34
CA PRO A 104 9.55 -4.40 3.04
C PRO A 104 9.34 -3.39 1.89
N CYS A 105 8.42 -2.44 2.08
CA CYS A 105 8.20 -1.31 1.19
C CYS A 105 9.40 -0.34 1.13
N GLU A 106 10.20 -0.28 2.19
CA GLU A 106 11.45 0.50 2.25
C GLU A 106 12.60 -0.26 1.58
N ASP A 107 12.69 -1.58 1.78
CA ASP A 107 13.65 -2.46 1.08
C ASP A 107 13.45 -2.43 -0.45
N GLY A 108 12.20 -2.36 -0.92
CA GLY A 108 11.86 -2.25 -2.33
C GLY A 108 11.91 -0.83 -2.91
N CYS A 109 12.42 0.16 -2.17
CA CYS A 109 12.40 1.55 -2.63
C CYS A 109 13.43 1.80 -3.74
N ASN A 110 13.02 2.44 -4.85
CA ASN A 110 13.94 2.88 -5.91
C ASN A 110 15.06 3.81 -5.40
N ARG A 111 14.86 4.47 -4.25
CA ARG A 111 15.84 5.40 -3.69
C ARG A 111 17.07 4.71 -3.10
N ASN A 112 16.97 3.40 -2.82
CA ASN A 112 18.08 2.56 -2.38
C ASN A 112 19.26 2.54 -3.38
N GLU A 113 18.99 2.83 -4.66
CA GLU A 113 20.02 2.93 -5.71
C GLU A 113 20.75 4.28 -5.74
N VAL A 114 20.28 5.26 -4.95
CA VAL A 114 20.84 6.62 -4.92
C VAL A 114 21.43 6.94 -3.55
N GLU A 115 20.61 6.80 -2.52
CA GLU A 115 21.00 6.99 -1.12
C GLU A 115 20.23 5.98 -0.25
N ASP A 116 19.43 6.47 0.68
CA ASP A 116 18.59 5.67 1.57
C ASP A 116 17.13 5.62 1.07
N HIS A 117 16.31 4.81 1.73
CA HIS A 117 14.89 4.73 1.44
C HIS A 117 14.11 5.96 1.94
N VAL A 118 12.87 6.07 1.46
CA VAL A 118 11.90 6.98 2.08
C VAL A 118 11.46 6.38 3.42
N GLY A 119 11.33 7.18 4.48
CA GLY A 119 10.80 6.76 5.78
C GLY A 119 9.29 6.50 5.75
N ILE A 120 8.87 5.54 4.93
CA ILE A 120 7.49 5.12 4.68
C ILE A 120 6.81 4.71 5.99
N ASN A 121 7.50 3.89 6.79
CA ASN A 121 6.98 3.34 8.04
C ASN A 121 6.72 4.46 9.07
N SER A 122 7.65 5.41 9.18
CA SER A 122 7.52 6.60 10.05
C SER A 122 6.33 7.49 9.66
N ILE A 123 6.09 7.66 8.36
CA ILE A 123 4.96 8.46 7.87
C ILE A 123 3.64 7.72 8.08
N GLU A 124 3.61 6.41 7.89
CA GLU A 124 2.44 5.57 8.20
C GLU A 124 2.07 5.67 9.70
N GLN A 125 3.06 5.60 10.58
CA GLN A 125 2.87 5.83 12.02
C GLN A 125 2.30 7.23 12.28
N PHE A 126 2.86 8.27 11.66
CA PHE A 126 2.40 9.65 11.83
C PHE A 126 0.92 9.79 11.42
N ILE A 127 0.55 9.30 10.23
CA ILE A 127 -0.83 9.34 9.74
C ILE A 127 -1.77 8.65 10.73
N GLY A 128 -1.41 7.46 11.21
CA GLY A 128 -2.22 6.71 12.15
C GLY A 128 -2.34 7.37 13.52
N ASP A 129 -1.26 7.97 14.02
CA ASP A 129 -1.25 8.65 15.32
C ASP A 129 -2.12 9.91 15.29
N VAL A 130 -2.02 10.72 14.24
CA VAL A 130 -2.87 11.91 14.05
C VAL A 130 -4.35 11.51 13.94
N ALA A 131 -4.64 10.38 13.30
CA ALA A 131 -5.99 9.87 13.21
C ALA A 131 -6.59 9.48 14.57
N LEU A 132 -5.77 8.90 15.46
CA LEU A 132 -6.19 8.60 16.83
C LEU A 132 -6.40 9.88 17.65
N GLU A 133 -5.49 10.86 17.53
CA GLU A 133 -5.58 12.14 18.24
C GLU A 133 -6.81 12.96 17.84
N ASN A 134 -7.14 12.99 16.55
CA ASN A 134 -8.33 13.68 16.03
C ASN A 134 -9.61 12.82 16.07
N GLY A 135 -9.50 11.54 16.47
CA GLY A 135 -10.63 10.64 16.62
C GLY A 135 -11.35 10.30 15.33
N TYR A 136 -10.65 10.21 14.19
CA TYR A 136 -11.24 9.86 12.90
C TYR A 136 -11.98 8.52 12.97
N LYS A 137 -13.14 8.45 12.29
CA LYS A 137 -14.04 7.28 12.35
C LYS A 137 -14.31 6.73 10.97
N PHE A 138 -14.24 5.41 10.86
CA PHE A 138 -14.65 4.72 9.63
C PHE A 138 -16.17 4.75 9.47
N LYS A 139 -16.62 5.03 8.25
CA LYS A 139 -18.03 4.98 7.88
C LYS A 139 -18.34 3.62 7.27
N PRO A 140 -19.32 2.87 7.79
CA PRO A 140 -19.68 1.60 7.19
C PRO A 140 -20.40 1.79 5.86
N GLY A 141 -20.39 0.74 5.03
CA GLY A 141 -21.19 0.70 3.82
C GLY A 141 -22.69 0.56 4.09
N PRO A 142 -23.53 0.74 3.06
CA PRO A 142 -24.98 0.56 3.14
C PRO A 142 -25.35 -0.84 3.65
N ASP A 143 -26.29 -0.92 4.58
CA ASP A 143 -26.66 -2.20 5.19
C ASP A 143 -27.17 -3.20 4.14
N THR A 144 -26.54 -4.36 4.14
CA THR A 144 -26.86 -5.48 3.24
C THR A 144 -27.80 -6.49 3.88
N GLY A 145 -28.05 -6.41 5.19
CA GLY A 145 -28.82 -7.38 5.97
C GLY A 145 -28.11 -8.71 6.24
N LYS A 146 -26.92 -8.93 5.67
CA LYS A 146 -26.11 -10.14 5.91
C LYS A 146 -25.40 -10.05 7.26
N LYS A 147 -25.31 -11.19 7.97
CA LYS A 147 -24.63 -11.31 9.27
C LYS A 147 -23.46 -12.28 9.18
N ILE A 148 -22.30 -11.87 9.67
CA ILE A 148 -21.04 -12.62 9.60
C ILE A 148 -20.46 -12.74 11.01
N ALA A 149 -20.06 -13.96 11.36
CA ALA A 149 -19.32 -14.24 12.58
C ALA A 149 -17.82 -14.37 12.26
N ILE A 150 -16.98 -13.70 13.03
CA ILE A 150 -15.52 -13.81 12.95
C ILE A 150 -15.02 -14.41 14.26
N ILE A 151 -14.22 -15.46 14.18
CA ILE A 151 -13.61 -16.10 15.36
C ILE A 151 -12.16 -15.61 15.47
N GLY A 152 -11.88 -14.90 16.56
CA GLY A 152 -10.60 -14.25 16.86
C GLY A 152 -10.61 -12.75 16.59
N GLY A 153 -10.28 -11.97 17.62
CA GLY A 153 -10.13 -10.52 17.61
C GLY A 153 -8.70 -10.06 17.37
N GLY A 154 -7.86 -10.88 16.73
CA GLY A 154 -6.51 -10.51 16.31
C GLY A 154 -6.48 -9.60 15.06
N PRO A 155 -5.28 -9.24 14.57
CA PRO A 155 -5.15 -8.35 13.40
C PRO A 155 -5.89 -8.87 12.17
N GLY A 156 -5.80 -10.17 11.86
CA GLY A 156 -6.51 -10.76 10.72
C GLY A 156 -8.04 -10.69 10.85
N GLY A 157 -8.58 -11.03 12.04
CA GLY A 157 -10.02 -10.99 12.29
C GLY A 157 -10.58 -9.57 12.29
N MET A 158 -9.83 -8.62 12.87
CA MET A 158 -10.21 -7.21 12.89
C MET A 158 -10.08 -6.55 11.51
N ALA A 159 -9.06 -6.91 10.71
CA ALA A 159 -8.95 -6.47 9.32
C ALA A 159 -10.10 -6.99 8.45
N ALA A 160 -10.46 -8.27 8.62
CA ALA A 160 -11.64 -8.84 7.95
C ALA A 160 -12.93 -8.13 8.39
N ALA A 161 -13.09 -7.86 9.69
CA ALA A 161 -14.23 -7.13 10.22
C ALA A 161 -14.35 -5.75 9.58
N TYR A 162 -13.24 -5.01 9.50
CA TYR A 162 -13.16 -3.71 8.87
C TYR A 162 -13.68 -3.74 7.42
N GLN A 163 -13.09 -4.59 6.57
CA GLN A 163 -13.46 -4.68 5.16
C GLN A 163 -14.93 -5.09 4.98
N LEU A 164 -15.42 -6.05 5.77
CA LEU A 164 -16.82 -6.49 5.72
C LEU A 164 -17.79 -5.40 6.20
N ARG A 165 -17.38 -4.56 7.17
CA ARG A 165 -18.17 -3.39 7.59
C ARG A 165 -18.21 -2.31 6.51
N LEU A 166 -17.12 -2.07 5.79
CA LEU A 166 -17.11 -1.18 4.62
C LEU A 166 -18.02 -1.69 3.50
N MET A 167 -18.14 -3.01 3.34
CA MET A 167 -19.10 -3.63 2.40
C MET A 167 -20.55 -3.64 2.92
N GLY A 168 -20.81 -3.15 4.14
CA GLY A 168 -22.15 -3.03 4.69
C GLY A 168 -22.72 -4.32 5.31
N HIS A 169 -21.88 -5.32 5.62
CA HIS A 169 -22.30 -6.53 6.31
C HIS A 169 -22.30 -6.32 7.83
N GLY A 170 -23.27 -6.88 8.56
CA GLY A 170 -23.24 -6.93 10.03
C GLY A 170 -22.20 -7.95 10.49
N VAL A 171 -21.26 -7.54 11.34
CA VAL A 171 -20.15 -8.40 11.79
C VAL A 171 -20.15 -8.53 13.32
N THR A 172 -20.03 -9.75 13.81
CA THR A 172 -19.81 -10.06 15.23
C THR A 172 -18.48 -10.77 15.38
N VAL A 173 -17.59 -10.21 16.21
CA VAL A 173 -16.29 -10.82 16.53
C VAL A 173 -16.39 -11.57 17.85
N PHE A 174 -16.00 -12.84 17.85
CA PHE A 174 -15.91 -13.69 19.03
C PHE A 174 -14.44 -13.86 19.41
N GLU A 175 -14.05 -13.36 20.57
CA GLU A 175 -12.69 -13.45 21.10
C GLU A 175 -12.70 -14.25 22.40
N ALA A 176 -11.70 -15.12 22.57
CA ALA A 176 -11.55 -15.94 23.77
C ALA A 176 -10.84 -15.17 24.90
N GLN A 177 -9.99 -14.21 24.53
CA GLN A 177 -9.29 -13.34 25.47
C GLN A 177 -10.16 -12.19 25.99
N PRO A 178 -9.82 -11.56 27.13
CA PRO A 178 -10.61 -10.48 27.71
C PRO A 178 -10.73 -9.23 26.83
N GLU A 179 -9.69 -8.93 26.04
CA GLU A 179 -9.60 -7.76 25.17
C GLU A 179 -9.20 -8.14 23.74
N LEU A 180 -9.68 -7.36 22.77
CA LEU A 180 -9.33 -7.49 21.35
C LEU A 180 -7.88 -7.09 21.07
N GLY A 181 -7.32 -7.56 19.96
CA GLY A 181 -5.98 -7.22 19.47
C GLY A 181 -5.08 -8.45 19.26
N GLY A 182 -5.44 -9.62 19.79
CA GLY A 182 -4.69 -10.86 19.60
C GLY A 182 -3.20 -10.68 19.88
N MET A 183 -2.34 -11.13 18.96
CA MET A 183 -0.88 -11.01 19.15
C MET A 183 -0.36 -9.57 19.21
N MET A 184 -1.07 -8.57 18.66
CA MET A 184 -0.68 -7.16 18.85
C MET A 184 -0.78 -6.76 20.33
N ARG A 185 -1.77 -7.29 21.05
CA ARG A 185 -2.00 -7.03 22.48
C ARG A 185 -1.28 -8.00 23.42
N TYR A 186 -1.21 -9.27 23.09
CA TYR A 186 -0.70 -10.29 24.02
C TYR A 186 0.72 -10.77 23.69
N GLY A 187 1.20 -10.57 22.45
CA GLY A 187 2.52 -11.01 22.02
C GLY A 187 3.57 -9.90 21.98
N ILE A 188 3.23 -8.74 21.39
CA ILE A 188 4.20 -7.67 21.17
C ILE A 188 4.35 -6.80 22.43
N PRO A 189 5.56 -6.54 22.93
CA PRO A 189 5.76 -5.71 24.13
C PRO A 189 5.20 -4.28 24.01
N ASN A 190 4.79 -3.71 25.15
CA ASN A 190 4.16 -2.38 25.22
C ASN A 190 5.03 -1.24 24.65
N TYR A 191 6.35 -1.32 24.80
CA TYR A 191 7.26 -0.29 24.27
C TYR A 191 7.33 -0.27 22.73
N ARG A 192 6.87 -1.34 22.06
CA ARG A 192 6.70 -1.39 20.59
C ARG A 192 5.27 -1.11 20.17
N VAL A 193 4.29 -1.64 20.91
CA VAL A 193 2.85 -1.44 20.65
C VAL A 193 2.20 -0.86 21.90
N PRO A 194 2.12 0.47 22.02
CA PRO A 194 1.52 1.13 23.18
C PRO A 194 0.05 0.73 23.34
N ARG A 195 -0.32 0.26 24.54
CA ARG A 195 -1.69 -0.24 24.81
C ARG A 195 -2.76 0.84 24.78
N ASP A 196 -2.40 2.06 25.13
CA ASP A 196 -3.23 3.25 25.01
C ASP A 196 -3.60 3.50 23.54
N LYS A 197 -2.63 3.45 22.63
CA LYS A 197 -2.88 3.61 21.18
C LYS A 197 -3.64 2.43 20.58
N LEU A 198 -3.37 1.21 21.03
CA LEU A 198 -4.05 0.01 20.54
C LEU A 198 -5.53 -0.05 20.97
N ALA A 199 -5.88 0.61 22.07
CA ALA A 199 -7.24 0.62 22.61
C ALA A 199 -8.08 1.85 22.19
N ALA A 200 -7.47 2.84 21.53
CA ALA A 200 -8.12 4.06 21.06
C ALA A 200 -8.98 3.81 19.80
#